data_AF-A0A9E3JZH6-F1
#
_entry.id   AF-A0A9E3JZH6-F1
#
_cell.length_a   1.000
_cell.length_b   1.000
_cell.length_c   1.000
_cell.angle_alpha   90.00
_cell.angle_beta   90.00
_cell.angle_gamma   90.00
#
_symmetry.space_group_name_H-M   'P 1'
#
loop_
_entity.id
_entity.type
_entity.pdbx_description
1 polymer ?
#
loop_
_entity_poly.entity_id
_entity_poly.type
_entity_poly.pdbx_seq_one_letter_code
_entity_poly.pdbx_strand_id
1 'polypeptide(L)'
;NDATGFAKVLKNKQLRETYGDLQFENSLQRPPKGFDPAHQHARYLKLKSFFVWHEVKLALNAPDKLVPQLASGFKDAFALVTWLRGVKETVDEE
;
A
#
# COMPACT_ATOMS: atom_id res chain seq x y z
N ASN A 1 -7.06 -0.90 13.76
CA ASN A 1 -6.15 0.16 14.26
C ASN A 1 -5.88 1.19 13.15
N ASP A 2 -6.34 2.43 13.35
CA ASP A 2 -6.19 3.63 12.49
C ASP A 2 -6.82 3.65 11.07
N ALA A 3 -8.15 3.58 10.99
CA ALA A 3 -8.89 3.74 9.72
C ALA A 3 -8.72 5.13 9.08
N THR A 4 -8.62 6.19 9.90
CA THR A 4 -8.48 7.57 9.42
C THR A 4 -7.14 7.80 8.74
N GLY A 5 -6.04 7.34 9.33
CA GLY A 5 -4.72 7.40 8.71
C GLY A 5 -4.65 6.53 7.46
N PHE A 6 -5.26 5.34 7.48
CA PHE A 6 -5.35 4.51 6.27
C PHE A 6 -6.09 5.23 5.13
N ALA A 7 -7.21 5.89 5.42
CA ALA A 7 -7.93 6.68 4.43
C ALA A 7 -7.09 7.86 3.87
N LYS A 8 -6.17 8.42 4.66
CA LYS A 8 -5.20 9.42 4.18
C LYS A 8 -4.14 8.81 3.26
N VAL A 9 -3.60 7.63 3.59
CA VAL A 9 -2.67 6.90 2.72
C VAL A 9 -3.33 6.62 1.37
N LEU A 10 -4.57 6.13 1.38
CA LEU A 10 -5.37 5.90 0.18
C LEU A 10 -5.69 7.17 -0.62
N LYS A 11 -5.49 8.37 -0.09
CA LYS A 11 -5.69 9.63 -0.82
C LYS A 11 -4.37 10.33 -1.17
N ASN A 12 -3.22 9.72 -0.84
CA ASN A 12 -1.92 10.30 -1.14
C ASN A 12 -1.70 10.33 -2.66
N LYS A 13 -1.52 11.54 -3.21
CA LYS A 13 -1.44 11.76 -4.65
C LYS A 13 -0.25 11.03 -5.29
N GLN A 14 0.95 11.17 -4.72
CA GLN A 14 2.17 10.57 -5.28
C GLN A 14 2.08 9.05 -5.30
N LEU A 15 1.64 8.44 -4.20
CA LEU A 15 1.44 7.00 -4.11
C LEU A 15 0.46 6.51 -5.20
N ARG A 16 -0.65 7.22 -5.40
CA ARG A 16 -1.67 6.86 -6.39
C ARG A 16 -1.20 7.04 -7.83
N GLU A 17 -0.50 8.12 -8.13
CA GLU A 17 0.01 8.38 -9.47
C GLU A 17 1.07 7.34 -9.89
N THR A 18 1.94 6.94 -8.97
CA THR A 18 3.02 5.97 -9.25
C THR A 18 2.52 4.53 -9.23
N TYR A 19 1.66 4.16 -8.28
CA TYR A 19 1.31 2.75 -8.04
C TYR A 19 -0.16 2.39 -8.30
N GLY A 20 -1.05 3.39 -8.46
CA GLY A 20 -2.48 3.19 -8.61
C GLY A 20 -3.18 2.81 -7.31
N ASP A 21 -3.01 1.58 -6.84
CA ASP A 21 -3.65 1.05 -5.63
C ASP A 21 -2.75 0.01 -4.95
N LEU A 22 -3.19 -0.52 -3.81
CA LEU A 22 -2.53 -1.67 -3.19
C LEU A 22 -2.71 -2.93 -4.04
N GLN A 23 -1.82 -3.90 -3.87
CA GLN A 23 -1.87 -5.17 -4.58
C GLN A 23 -2.85 -6.16 -3.94
N PHE A 24 -3.75 -6.74 -4.73
CA PHE A 24 -4.84 -7.61 -4.27
C PHE A 24 -4.70 -9.09 -4.66
N GLU A 25 -3.61 -9.47 -5.33
CA GLU A 25 -3.40 -10.85 -5.83
C GLU A 25 -3.49 -11.89 -4.72
N ASN A 26 -2.95 -11.60 -3.54
CA ASN A 26 -3.03 -12.47 -2.35
C ASN A 26 -4.04 -11.92 -1.32
N SER A 27 -5.31 -11.85 -1.72
CA SER A 27 -6.42 -11.43 -0.85
C SER A 27 -7.37 -12.57 -0.50
N LEU A 28 -8.08 -12.42 0.62
CA LEU A 28 -9.16 -13.31 1.03
C LEU A 28 -10.36 -13.17 0.08
N GLN A 29 -11.05 -14.27 -0.22
CA GLN A 29 -12.28 -14.21 -1.02
C GLN A 29 -13.40 -13.43 -0.30
N ARG A 30 -13.55 -13.67 1.01
CA ARG A 30 -14.57 -13.05 1.87
C ARG A 30 -13.91 -12.14 2.91
N PRO A 31 -14.57 -11.04 3.35
CA PRO A 31 -14.08 -10.26 4.48
C PRO A 31 -13.94 -11.16 5.73
N PRO A 32 -13.03 -10.83 6.66
CA PRO A 32 -12.93 -11.53 7.93
C PRO A 32 -14.28 -11.50 8.68
N LYS A 33 -14.51 -12.52 9.51
CA LYS A 33 -15.74 -12.65 10.29
C LYS A 33 -15.92 -11.41 11.19
N GLY A 34 -17.15 -10.90 11.26
CA GLY A 34 -17.49 -9.74 12.10
C GLY A 34 -17.31 -8.37 11.43
N PHE A 35 -16.85 -8.31 10.18
CA PHE A 35 -16.77 -7.06 9.41
C PHE A 35 -17.92 -6.94 8.41
N ASP A 36 -18.53 -5.75 8.34
CA ASP A 36 -19.58 -5.43 7.38
C ASP A 36 -19.03 -5.45 5.95
N PRO A 37 -19.56 -6.30 5.04
CA PRO A 37 -19.19 -6.30 3.63
C PRO A 37 -19.44 -4.98 2.91
N ALA A 38 -20.36 -4.14 3.39
CA ALA A 38 -20.67 -2.83 2.83
C ALA A 38 -19.75 -1.71 3.35
N HIS A 39 -18.85 -2.00 4.28
CA HIS A 39 -17.92 -1.00 4.81
C HIS A 39 -17.00 -0.45 3.71
N GLN A 40 -16.71 0.86 3.74
CA GLN A 40 -15.89 1.54 2.71
C GLN A 40 -14.48 0.94 2.51
N HIS A 41 -13.96 0.25 3.53
CA HIS A 41 -12.65 -0.43 3.49
C HIS A 41 -12.75 -1.96 3.44
N ALA A 42 -13.94 -2.54 3.25
CA ALA A 42 -14.17 -3.98 3.23
C ALA A 42 -13.28 -4.72 2.21
N ARG A 43 -13.00 -4.07 1.06
CA ARG A 43 -12.07 -4.60 0.06
C ARG A 43 -10.64 -4.74 0.59
N TYR A 44 -10.17 -3.75 1.35
CA TYR A 44 -8.80 -3.72 1.89
C TYR A 44 -8.62 -4.63 3.11
N LEU A 45 -9.68 -4.87 3.88
CA LEU A 45 -9.67 -5.83 4.99
C LEU A 45 -9.41 -7.29 4.55
N LYS A 46 -9.54 -7.57 3.25
CA LYS A 46 -9.23 -8.88 2.67
C LYS A 46 -7.73 -9.06 2.40
N LEU A 47 -6.92 -8.00 2.44
CA LEU A 47 -5.50 -8.09 2.13
C LEU A 47 -4.75 -8.87 3.21
N LYS A 48 -3.92 -9.82 2.80
CA LYS A 48 -2.95 -10.48 3.69
C LYS A 48 -1.63 -9.72 3.78
N SER A 49 -1.39 -8.81 2.83
CA SER A 49 -0.19 -8.00 2.77
C SER A 49 -0.52 -6.65 2.18
N PHE A 50 0.06 -5.59 2.74
CA PHE A 50 -0.14 -4.20 2.32
C PHE A 50 1.10 -3.74 1.58
N PHE A 51 1.10 -3.87 0.26
CA PHE A 51 2.20 -3.44 -0.59
C PHE A 51 1.70 -2.86 -1.90
N VAL A 52 2.59 -2.13 -2.55
CA VAL A 52 2.40 -1.56 -3.89
C VAL A 52 3.42 -2.17 -4.84
N TRP A 53 3.08 -2.19 -6.12
CA TRP A 53 3.94 -2.71 -7.17
C TRP A 53 3.88 -1.80 -8.38
N HIS A 54 5.02 -1.55 -9.00
CA HIS A 54 5.11 -0.76 -10.21
C HIS A 54 6.20 -1.33 -11.11
N GLU A 55 5.83 -1.60 -12.36
CA GLU A 55 6.77 -2.05 -13.38
C GLU A 55 7.30 -0.85 -14.14
N VAL A 56 8.63 -0.73 -14.19
CA VAL A 56 9.30 0.35 -14.90
C VAL A 56 10.06 -0.19 -16.11
N LYS A 57 9.92 0.50 -17.25
CA LYS A 57 10.79 0.25 -18.40
C LYS A 57 12.16 0.85 -18.13
N LEU A 58 13.20 0.02 -18.23
CA LEU A 58 14.58 0.44 -18.03
C LEU A 58 15.19 0.94 -19.34
N ALA A 59 15.71 2.17 -19.31
CA ALA A 59 16.51 2.71 -20.39
C ALA A 59 17.96 2.22 -20.25
N LEU A 60 18.29 1.11 -20.91
CA LEU A 60 19.61 0.48 -20.80
C LEU A 60 20.78 1.36 -21.27
N ASN A 61 20.48 2.36 -22.11
CA ASN A 61 21.44 3.33 -22.63
C ASN A 61 21.64 4.56 -21.72
N ALA A 62 20.96 4.67 -20.58
CA ALA A 62 21.07 5.79 -19.65
C ALA A 62 21.16 5.30 -18.19
N PRO A 63 22.23 4.56 -17.83
CA PRO A 63 22.37 3.96 -16.49
C PRO A 63 22.42 4.98 -15.36
N ASP A 64 22.85 6.21 -15.64
CA ASP A 64 22.86 7.35 -14.71
C ASP A 64 21.46 7.72 -14.22
N LYS A 65 20.41 7.43 -15.00
CA LYS A 65 19.01 7.72 -14.64
C LYS A 65 18.37 6.63 -13.78
N LEU A 66 18.97 5.44 -13.70
CA LEU A 66 18.39 4.30 -13.00
C LEU A 66 18.20 4.58 -11.52
N VAL A 67 19.26 5.03 -10.84
CA VAL A 67 19.21 5.28 -9.39
C VAL A 67 18.20 6.36 -9.04
N PRO A 68 18.17 7.54 -9.70
CA PRO A 68 17.12 8.54 -9.48
C PRO A 68 15.70 8.01 -9.72
N GLN A 69 15.49 7.22 -10.78
CA GLN A 69 14.18 6.65 -11.10
C GLN A 69 13.68 5.70 -10.01
N LEU A 70 14.53 4.79 -9.54
CA LEU A 70 14.19 3.87 -8.45
C LEU A 70 13.94 4.61 -7.13
N ALA A 71 14.82 5.57 -6.79
CA ALA A 71 14.70 6.36 -5.57
C ALA A 71 13.38 7.16 -5.54
N SER A 72 12.95 7.71 -6.69
CA SER A 72 11.67 8.40 -6.80
C SER A 72 10.50 7.48 -6.48
N GLY A 73 10.47 6.26 -7.04
CA GLY A 73 9.42 5.28 -6.72
C GLY A 73 9.35 4.99 -5.22
N PHE A 74 10.48 4.64 -4.59
CA PHE A 74 10.51 4.38 -3.15
C PHE A 74 10.08 5.60 -2.31
N LYS A 75 10.37 6.82 -2.76
CA LYS A 75 9.90 8.04 -2.11
C LYS A 75 8.38 8.19 -2.21
N ASP A 76 7.77 7.86 -3.34
CA ASP A 76 6.32 7.89 -3.52
C ASP A 76 5.60 6.83 -2.67
N ALA A 77 6.25 5.69 -2.42
CA ALA A 77 5.77 4.65 -1.50
C ALA A 77 5.87 5.03 -0.02
N PHE A 78 6.59 6.10 0.33
CA PHE A 78 6.97 6.40 1.70
C PHE A 78 5.77 6.62 2.62
N ALA A 79 4.69 7.24 2.13
CA ALA A 79 3.46 7.45 2.91
C ALA A 79 2.85 6.14 3.45
N LEU A 80 2.86 5.08 2.64
CA LEU A 80 2.39 3.75 3.07
C LEU A 80 3.31 3.17 4.14
N VAL A 81 4.62 3.21 3.91
CA VAL A 81 5.62 2.64 4.81
C VAL A 81 5.64 3.35 6.16
N THR A 82 5.56 4.69 6.18
CA THR A 82 5.47 5.48 7.40
C THR A 82 4.22 5.13 8.20
N TRP A 83 3.07 4.95 7.52
CA TRP A 83 1.85 4.54 8.18
C TRP A 83 1.97 3.15 8.78
N LEU A 84 2.43 2.15 8.01
CA LEU A 84 2.63 0.77 8.50
C LEU A 84 3.51 0.70 9.75
N ARG A 85 4.56 1.54 9.83
CA ARG A 85 5.45 1.62 11.00
C ARG A 85 4.87 2.41 12.18
N GLY A 86 3.86 3.24 11.94
CA GLY A 86 3.26 4.12 12.95
C GLY A 86 1.98 3.55 13.58
N VAL A 87 1.33 2.57 12.94
CA VAL A 87 0.15 1.92 13.52
C VAL A 87 0.59 1.05 14.69
N LYS A 88 -0.02 1.27 15.86
CA LYS A 88 0.20 0.41 17.02
C LYS A 88 -0.34 -0.99 16.74
N GLU A 89 0.52 -1.99 16.90
CA GLU A 89 0.10 -3.38 16.97
C GLU A 89 -0.66 -3.58 18.29
N THR A 90 -1.89 -4.08 18.20
CA THR A 90 -2.55 -4.71 19.34
C THR A 90 -2.16 -6.18 19.23
N VAL A 91 -1.17 -6.58 20.01
CA VAL A 91 -0.88 -8.00 20.18
C VAL A 91 -2.02 -8.54 21.03
N ASP A 92 -2.98 -9.18 20.38
CA ASP A 92 -3.94 -10.01 21.10
C ASP A 92 -3.17 -11.27 21.51
N GLU A 93 -2.87 -11.41 22.81
CA GLU A 93 -2.30 -12.64 23.37
C GLU A 93 -3.29 -13.79 23.11
N GLU A 94 -2.89 -14.76 22.28
CA GLU A 94 -3.62 -16.02 22.08
C GLU A 94 -3.54 -16.94 23.31
#